data_AF-M7A2W9-F1
#
_entry.id   AF-M7A2W9-F1
#
_cell.length_a   1.000
_cell.length_b   1.000
_cell.length_c   1.000
_cell.angle_alpha   90.00
_cell.angle_beta   90.00
_cell.angle_gamma   90.00
#
_symmetry.space_group_name_H-M   'P 1'
#
loop_
_entity.id
_entity.type
_entity.pdbx_description
1 polymer ?
#
loop_
_entity_poly.entity_id
_entity_poly.type
_entity_poly.pdbx_seq_one_letter_code
_entity_poly.pdbx_strand_id
1 'polypeptide(L)'
;MATQQSRPRIGVLVLSPDFVKSFRLFHFRRKEMESQEVKYVGVDCGKKSIEVVRINSENSLERRQFSTTESGINNLLQWLTLNDIVGLEAGSQSFRIAKSILNKGVQVIVLNPGNLATIYQSLKKTDKEDSLKIARLIQRFPIEELPTVPIPNDEEEDNRRLCTEQENWTRQLTQSKNRLHSLFTQAGLTQITKKHLRTKVSREASVTLLSDRYKKEAERILKVLDLVEQNLKLIEKEIQEALKKTKPMFRRSCLCLELE
;
A
#
# COMPACT_ATOMS: atom_id res chain seq x y z
N MET A 1 47.74 24.71 -35.62
CA MET A 1 48.50 25.02 -34.39
C MET A 1 47.58 24.77 -33.21
N ALA A 2 47.73 23.62 -32.56
CA ALA A 2 46.90 23.20 -31.43
C ALA A 2 47.74 23.32 -30.14
N THR A 3 47.25 24.09 -29.18
CA THR A 3 47.88 24.31 -27.88
C THR A 3 47.45 23.23 -26.89
N GLN A 4 48.39 22.37 -26.48
CA GLN A 4 48.27 21.47 -25.33
C GLN A 4 48.75 22.19 -24.06
N GLN A 5 47.93 22.20 -23.01
CA GLN A 5 48.34 22.63 -21.67
C GLN A 5 48.30 21.44 -20.69
N SER A 6 49.27 21.48 -19.78
CA SER A 6 49.90 20.43 -19.00
C SER A 6 49.15 20.01 -17.73
N ARG A 7 49.24 18.72 -17.37
CA ARG A 7 48.86 18.15 -16.06
C ARG A 7 50.01 18.29 -15.05
N PRO A 8 49.78 18.69 -13.79
CA PRO A 8 50.83 18.71 -12.76
C PRO A 8 51.06 17.33 -12.12
N ARG A 9 52.33 17.11 -11.76
CA ARG A 9 52.94 15.87 -11.24
C ARG A 9 52.69 15.71 -9.72
N ILE A 10 52.55 14.44 -9.30
CA ILE A 10 52.46 13.98 -7.92
C ILE A 10 53.80 14.23 -7.20
N GLY A 11 53.77 15.03 -6.13
CA GLY A 11 54.90 15.21 -5.22
C GLY A 11 54.78 14.26 -4.03
N VAL A 12 55.75 13.36 -3.89
CA VAL A 12 55.95 12.52 -2.70
C VAL A 12 56.73 13.36 -1.69
N LEU A 13 56.14 13.59 -0.51
CA LEU A 13 56.79 14.29 0.61
C LEU A 13 57.30 13.24 1.61
N VAL A 14 58.62 13.07 1.64
CA VAL A 14 59.37 12.25 2.59
C VAL A 14 59.43 13.01 3.91
N LEU A 15 58.90 12.44 5.00
CA LEU A 15 58.98 13.01 6.34
C LEU A 15 60.25 12.54 7.06
N SER A 16 61.01 13.50 7.58
CA SER A 16 62.23 13.31 8.38
C SER A 16 61.91 12.82 9.80
N PRO A 17 62.79 12.07 10.50
CA PRO A 17 62.41 11.28 11.67
C PRO A 17 62.34 11.98 13.04
N ASP A 18 62.59 13.29 13.16
CA ASP A 18 62.94 13.89 14.46
C ASP A 18 61.97 14.97 14.97
N PHE A 19 60.71 14.63 15.24
CA PHE A 19 59.87 15.50 16.08
C PHE A 19 58.83 14.73 16.91
N VAL A 20 59.31 13.89 17.83
CA VAL A 20 58.48 13.38 18.92
C VAL A 20 58.42 14.46 20.01
N LYS A 21 57.31 15.21 20.09
CA LYS A 21 56.94 15.94 21.32
C LYS A 21 55.73 15.29 21.97
N SER A 22 55.97 14.81 23.18
CA SER A 22 55.00 14.27 24.14
C SER A 22 53.84 15.24 24.33
N PHE A 23 52.65 14.86 23.83
CA PHE A 23 51.40 15.51 24.18
C PHE A 23 50.66 14.63 25.19
N ARG A 24 50.48 15.21 26.38
CA ARG A 24 49.68 14.66 27.48
C ARG A 24 48.35 14.14 26.97
N LEU A 25 48.08 12.87 27.28
CA LEU A 25 46.79 12.21 27.12
C LEU A 25 45.75 12.94 27.99
N PHE A 26 45.14 13.99 27.46
CA PHE A 26 43.90 14.51 28.00
C PHE A 26 42.88 13.37 27.88
N HIS A 27 42.53 12.81 29.03
CA HIS A 27 41.39 11.90 29.15
C HIS A 27 40.13 12.71 28.82
N PHE A 28 39.84 12.82 27.54
CA PHE A 28 38.56 13.28 27.06
C PHE A 28 37.59 12.17 27.44
N ARG A 29 36.95 12.35 28.59
CA ARG A 29 35.90 11.51 29.14
C ARG A 29 34.77 11.55 28.12
N ARG A 30 34.83 10.62 27.16
CA ARG A 30 33.77 10.34 26.19
C ARG A 30 32.56 10.06 27.06
N LYS A 31 31.64 11.03 27.11
CA LYS A 31 30.29 10.77 27.60
C LYS A 31 29.81 9.66 26.68
N GLU A 32 29.71 8.44 27.20
CA GLU A 32 29.07 7.34 26.50
C GLU A 32 27.69 7.85 26.14
N MET A 33 27.50 8.22 24.87
CA MET A 33 26.16 8.24 24.31
C MET A 33 25.78 6.77 24.30
N GLU A 34 24.94 6.40 25.25
CA GLU A 34 24.21 5.14 25.26
C GLU A 34 23.75 4.90 23.83
N SER A 35 24.41 3.97 23.13
CA SER A 35 23.99 3.52 21.82
C SER A 35 22.64 2.88 22.03
N GLN A 36 21.57 3.66 21.88
CA GLN A 36 20.22 3.16 22.11
C GLN A 36 20.01 2.00 21.14
N GLU A 37 19.95 0.79 21.69
CA GLU A 37 19.95 -0.43 20.91
C GLU A 37 18.68 -0.50 20.06
N VAL A 38 18.86 -0.84 18.78
CA VAL A 38 17.78 -0.99 17.81
C VAL A 38 16.89 -2.15 18.23
N LYS A 39 15.57 -1.92 18.23
CA LYS A 39 14.57 -2.93 18.59
C LYS A 39 13.71 -3.26 17.38
N TYR A 40 13.39 -4.53 17.21
CA TYR A 40 12.60 -5.00 16.07
C TYR A 40 11.18 -5.28 16.52
N VAL A 41 10.21 -4.65 15.86
CA VAL A 41 8.79 -4.77 16.20
C VAL A 41 8.04 -5.37 15.02
N GLY A 42 7.35 -6.48 15.24
CA GLY A 42 6.44 -7.06 14.25
C GLY A 42 4.99 -6.79 14.65
N VAL A 43 4.21 -6.34 13.67
CA VAL A 43 2.81 -5.95 13.87
C VAL A 43 1.92 -6.74 12.93
N ASP A 44 0.96 -7.46 13.50
CA ASP A 44 -0.13 -8.08 12.77
C ASP A 44 -1.44 -7.29 12.96
N CYS A 45 -2.05 -6.91 11.83
CA CYS A 45 -3.19 -6.01 11.79
C CYS A 45 -4.49 -6.79 11.54
N GLY A 46 -5.17 -7.15 12.62
CA GLY A 46 -6.54 -7.65 12.57
C GLY A 46 -7.57 -6.55 12.35
N LYS A 47 -8.82 -6.96 12.11
CA LYS A 47 -9.95 -6.04 11.89
C LYS A 47 -10.28 -5.18 13.13
N LYS A 48 -10.08 -5.73 14.33
CA LYS A 48 -10.45 -5.09 15.62
C LYS A 48 -9.27 -4.93 16.57
N SER A 49 -8.26 -5.77 16.41
CA SER A 49 -7.09 -5.87 17.27
C SER A 49 -5.82 -5.80 16.44
N ILE A 50 -4.78 -5.25 17.03
CA ILE A 50 -3.42 -5.17 16.49
C ILE A 50 -2.54 -5.95 17.47
N GLU A 51 -1.91 -7.02 17.01
CA GLU A 51 -0.98 -7.81 17.80
C GLU A 51 0.44 -7.37 17.52
N VAL A 52 1.19 -7.09 18.58
CA VAL A 52 2.51 -6.47 18.48
C VAL A 52 3.50 -7.23 19.32
N VAL A 53 4.62 -7.58 18.69
CA VAL A 53 5.75 -8.26 19.34
C VAL A 53 7.00 -7.44 19.12
N ARG A 54 7.70 -7.10 20.20
CA ARG A 54 9.00 -6.43 20.18
C ARG A 54 10.09 -7.41 20.62
N ILE A 55 11.17 -7.43 19.86
CA ILE A 55 12.41 -8.14 20.18
C ILE A 55 13.41 -7.09 20.65
N ASN A 56 13.83 -7.17 21.92
CA ASN A 56 14.89 -6.34 22.47
C ASN A 56 16.28 -6.89 22.06
N SER A 57 17.33 -6.13 22.32
CA SER A 57 18.75 -6.50 22.11
C SER A 57 19.16 -7.82 22.75
N GLU A 58 18.66 -8.10 23.96
CA GLU A 58 18.89 -9.36 24.69
C GLU A 58 18.03 -10.54 24.14
N ASN A 59 17.37 -10.36 23.00
CA ASN A 59 16.42 -11.30 22.42
C ASN A 59 15.21 -11.61 23.34
N SER A 60 14.94 -10.74 24.32
CA SER A 60 13.74 -10.80 25.15
C SER A 60 12.52 -10.31 24.36
N LEU A 61 11.40 -11.00 24.54
CA LEU A 61 10.15 -10.74 23.80
C LEU A 61 9.17 -9.95 24.68
N GLU A 62 8.78 -8.76 24.23
CA GLU A 62 7.64 -8.02 24.80
C GLU A 62 6.44 -8.17 23.86
N ARG A 63 5.28 -8.55 24.41
CA ARG A 63 4.05 -8.74 23.65
C ARG A 63 2.97 -7.82 24.15
N ARG A 64 2.26 -7.17 23.21
CA ARG A 64 1.09 -6.35 23.52
C ARG A 64 0.03 -6.50 22.45
N GLN A 65 -1.20 -6.21 22.86
CA GLN A 65 -2.34 -6.11 21.97
C GLN A 65 -2.94 -4.71 22.11
N PHE A 66 -3.25 -4.09 20.97
CA PHE A 66 -3.91 -2.80 20.88
C PHE A 66 -5.22 -2.95 20.08
N SER A 67 -6.10 -1.96 20.14
CA SER A 67 -7.28 -1.89 19.27
C SER A 67 -6.96 -1.15 17.97
N THR A 68 -7.69 -1.46 16.90
CA THR A 68 -7.56 -0.76 15.60
C THR A 68 -8.23 0.63 15.59
N THR A 69 -8.78 1.07 16.73
CA THR A 69 -9.38 2.39 16.93
C THR A 69 -8.32 3.49 16.98
N GLU A 70 -8.73 4.74 16.82
CA GLU A 70 -7.84 5.91 16.92
C GLU A 70 -7.10 5.94 18.27
N SER A 71 -7.81 5.69 19.37
CA SER A 71 -7.22 5.58 20.71
C SER A 71 -6.21 4.43 20.82
N GLY A 72 -6.50 3.28 20.22
CA GLY A 72 -5.61 2.12 20.24
C GLY A 72 -4.34 2.34 19.45
N ILE A 73 -4.45 3.00 18.29
CA ILE A 73 -3.29 3.41 17.49
C ILE A 73 -2.46 4.46 18.22
N ASN A 74 -3.09 5.44 18.88
CA ASN A 74 -2.36 6.41 19.71
C ASN A 74 -1.60 5.73 20.86
N ASN A 75 -2.19 4.72 21.50
CA ASN A 75 -1.51 3.93 22.53
C ASN A 75 -0.33 3.12 21.96
N LEU A 76 -0.50 2.53 20.77
CA LEU A 76 0.58 1.86 20.04
C LEU A 76 1.72 2.85 19.75
N LEU A 77 1.38 4.01 19.20
CA LEU A 77 2.34 5.07 18.91
C LEU A 77 3.07 5.49 20.18
N GLN A 78 2.39 5.70 21.31
CA GLN A 78 3.04 6.05 22.57
C GLN A 78 3.99 4.96 23.08
N TRP A 79 3.67 3.70 22.85
CA TRP A 79 4.51 2.57 23.25
C TRP A 79 5.75 2.39 22.37
N LEU A 80 5.71 2.78 21.09
CA LEU A 80 6.84 2.73 20.16
C LEU A 80 7.91 3.79 20.46
N THR A 81 9.18 3.44 20.28
CA THR A 81 10.32 4.35 20.43
C THR A 81 10.91 4.73 19.06
N LEU A 82 11.68 5.83 18.99
CA LEU A 82 12.27 6.29 17.72
C LEU A 82 13.32 5.35 17.14
N ASN A 83 13.89 4.44 17.93
CA ASN A 83 14.86 3.44 17.47
C ASN A 83 14.22 2.09 17.16
N ASP A 84 12.88 2.00 17.23
CA ASP A 84 12.17 0.79 16.84
C ASP A 84 12.12 0.72 15.30
N ILE A 85 12.40 -0.46 14.75
CA ILE A 85 12.14 -0.80 13.35
C ILE A 85 10.87 -1.65 13.33
N VAL A 86 9.82 -1.13 12.69
CA VAL A 86 8.50 -1.76 12.67
C VAL A 86 8.24 -2.46 11.35
N GLY A 87 7.94 -3.76 11.38
CA GLY A 87 7.46 -4.54 10.24
C GLY A 87 5.94 -4.75 10.29
N LEU A 88 5.27 -4.57 9.16
CA LEU A 88 3.84 -4.83 8.97
C LEU A 88 3.62 -5.63 7.69
N GLU A 89 2.69 -6.56 7.68
CA GLU A 89 2.22 -7.17 6.42
C GLU A 89 1.25 -6.23 5.69
N ALA A 90 1.36 -6.10 4.36
CA ALA A 90 0.47 -5.26 3.58
C ALA A 90 -0.97 -5.79 3.64
N GLY A 91 -1.89 -4.92 4.05
CA GLY A 91 -3.28 -5.25 4.26
C GLY A 91 -4.14 -3.99 4.30
N SER A 92 -5.44 -4.17 4.53
CA SER A 92 -6.44 -3.09 4.43
C SER A 92 -6.24 -1.95 5.43
N GLN A 93 -5.66 -2.23 6.60
CA GLN A 93 -5.38 -1.23 7.64
C GLN A 93 -3.89 -0.89 7.76
N SER A 94 -3.02 -1.70 7.15
CA SER A 94 -1.58 -1.63 7.36
C SER A 94 -0.99 -0.33 6.86
N PHE A 95 -1.41 0.19 5.69
CA PHE A 95 -0.91 1.47 5.18
C PHE A 95 -1.29 2.65 6.06
N ARG A 96 -2.52 2.66 6.61
CA ARG A 96 -2.97 3.71 7.53
C ARG A 96 -2.11 3.73 8.80
N ILE A 97 -1.89 2.57 9.40
CA ILE A 97 -1.05 2.43 10.60
C ILE A 97 0.41 2.76 10.28
N ALA A 98 0.94 2.29 9.14
CA ALA A 98 2.30 2.58 8.70
C ALA A 98 2.53 4.08 8.50
N LYS A 99 1.58 4.82 7.90
CA LYS A 99 1.64 6.28 7.79
C LYS A 99 1.69 6.94 9.17
N SER A 100 0.86 6.52 10.12
CA SER A 100 0.87 7.06 11.48
C SER A 100 2.20 6.84 12.20
N ILE A 101 2.82 5.67 12.02
CA ILE A 101 4.14 5.34 12.58
C ILE A 101 5.24 6.16 11.91
N LEU A 102 5.21 6.27 10.58
CA LEU A 102 6.15 7.07 9.80
C LEU A 102 6.09 8.55 10.19
N ASN A 103 4.89 9.10 10.39
CA ASN A 103 4.69 10.49 10.81
C ASN A 103 5.22 10.77 12.23
N LYS A 104 5.33 9.75 13.09
CA LYS A 104 6.01 9.86 14.40
C LYS A 104 7.54 9.94 14.24
N GLY A 105 8.08 9.58 13.08
CA GLY A 105 9.52 9.47 12.82
C GLY A 105 10.10 8.10 13.18
N VAL A 106 9.25 7.08 13.35
CA VAL A 106 9.68 5.69 13.60
C VAL A 106 9.85 4.99 12.24
N GLN A 107 10.90 4.19 12.11
CA GLN A 107 11.15 3.45 10.88
C GLN A 107 10.11 2.34 10.71
N VAL A 108 9.49 2.30 9.52
CA VAL A 108 8.43 1.33 9.22
C VAL A 108 8.67 0.67 7.86
N ILE A 109 8.44 -0.63 7.81
CA ILE A 109 8.62 -1.50 6.65
C ILE A 109 7.31 -2.26 6.43
N VAL A 110 6.70 -2.06 5.27
CA VAL A 110 5.50 -2.81 4.87
C VAL A 110 5.94 -3.93 3.92
N LEU A 111 5.56 -5.17 4.24
CA LEU A 111 5.96 -6.39 3.56
C LEU A 111 4.87 -6.90 2.62
N ASN A 112 5.26 -7.44 1.47
CA ASN A 112 4.34 -8.02 0.50
C ASN A 112 3.83 -9.39 1.00
N PRO A 113 2.52 -9.57 1.21
CA PRO A 113 1.93 -10.81 1.73
C PRO A 113 2.21 -12.03 0.83
N GLY A 114 2.21 -11.85 -0.50
CA GLY A 114 2.41 -12.96 -1.45
C GLY A 114 3.81 -13.55 -1.37
N ASN A 115 4.83 -12.70 -1.29
CA ASN A 115 6.23 -13.13 -1.16
C ASN A 115 6.54 -13.62 0.26
N LEU A 116 5.91 -13.00 1.25
CA LEU A 116 6.04 -13.36 2.66
C LEU A 116 5.49 -14.77 2.93
N ALA A 117 4.41 -15.19 2.24
CA ALA A 117 3.92 -16.57 2.29
C ALA A 117 4.97 -17.59 1.79
N THR A 118 5.73 -17.27 0.73
CA THR A 118 6.82 -18.12 0.24
C THR A 118 7.95 -18.25 1.27
N ILE A 119 8.31 -17.13 1.92
CA ILE A 119 9.32 -17.14 2.98
C ILE A 119 8.84 -17.99 4.16
N TYR A 120 7.58 -17.85 4.57
CA TYR A 120 7.00 -18.63 5.66
C TYR A 120 6.93 -20.13 5.38
N GLN A 121 6.72 -20.55 4.14
CA GLN A 121 6.75 -21.96 3.75
C GLN A 121 8.16 -22.57 3.88
N SER A 122 9.21 -21.77 3.65
CA SER A 122 10.60 -22.21 3.75
C SER A 122 11.14 -22.23 5.19
N LEU A 123 10.56 -21.43 6.08
CA LEU A 123 10.92 -21.39 7.50
C LEU A 123 10.27 -22.59 8.22
N LYS A 124 11.05 -23.32 9.03
CA LYS A 124 10.50 -24.38 9.90
C LYS A 124 9.34 -23.79 10.72
N LYS A 125 8.29 -24.60 10.94
CA LYS A 125 7.08 -24.27 11.74
C LYS A 125 7.42 -24.03 13.22
N THR A 126 8.20 -22.99 13.50
CA THR A 126 8.56 -22.56 14.83
C THR A 126 7.88 -21.22 15.07
N ASP A 127 6.89 -21.29 15.95
CA ASP A 127 6.05 -20.23 16.50
C ASP A 127 4.83 -19.81 15.67
N LYS A 128 3.65 -19.95 16.28
CA LYS A 128 2.30 -19.79 15.72
C LYS A 128 1.82 -18.33 15.68
N GLU A 129 2.73 -17.35 15.72
CA GLU A 129 2.38 -15.93 15.80
C GLU A 129 2.97 -15.17 14.63
N ASP A 130 2.11 -14.56 13.82
CA ASP A 130 2.53 -13.88 12.59
C ASP A 130 3.30 -12.58 12.91
N SER A 131 2.95 -11.88 13.99
CA SER A 131 3.69 -10.73 14.51
C SER A 131 5.15 -11.07 14.90
N LEU A 132 5.38 -12.19 15.60
CA LEU A 132 6.74 -12.64 15.93
C LEU A 132 7.55 -13.03 14.70
N LYS A 133 6.92 -13.68 13.70
CA LYS A 133 7.59 -14.01 12.44
C LYS A 133 8.04 -12.76 11.71
N ILE A 134 7.18 -11.74 11.63
CA ILE A 134 7.52 -10.45 11.03
C ILE A 134 8.71 -9.82 11.77
N ALA A 135 8.66 -9.77 13.12
CA ALA A 135 9.74 -9.21 13.93
C ALA A 135 11.09 -9.92 13.71
N ARG A 136 11.09 -11.26 13.65
CA ARG A 136 12.30 -12.05 13.37
C ARG A 136 12.76 -11.90 11.93
N LEU A 137 11.84 -11.70 10.98
CA LEU A 137 12.17 -11.54 9.57
C LEU A 137 12.96 -10.25 9.34
N ILE A 138 12.46 -9.13 9.88
CA ILE A 138 13.14 -7.83 9.79
C ILE A 138 14.45 -7.78 10.59
N GLN A 139 14.58 -8.62 11.63
CA GLN A 139 15.83 -8.76 12.39
C GLN A 139 16.90 -9.54 11.62
N ARG A 140 16.49 -10.57 10.85
CA ARG A 140 17.41 -11.52 10.23
C ARG A 140 17.97 -11.04 8.89
N PHE A 141 17.18 -10.32 8.12
CA PHE A 141 17.54 -9.91 6.77
C PHE A 141 17.76 -8.40 6.69
N PRO A 142 18.74 -7.94 5.89
CA PRO A 142 18.89 -6.53 5.59
C PRO A 142 17.64 -6.02 4.85
N ILE A 143 17.34 -4.73 5.01
CA ILE A 143 16.08 -4.12 4.54
C ILE A 143 15.94 -4.25 3.02
N GLU A 144 17.06 -4.19 2.30
CA GLU A 144 17.14 -4.28 0.85
C GLU A 144 16.74 -5.66 0.30
N GLU A 145 16.87 -6.72 1.10
CA GLU A 145 16.49 -8.09 0.71
C GLU A 145 15.03 -8.43 1.09
N LEU A 146 14.36 -7.55 1.84
CA LEU A 146 12.98 -7.77 2.25
C LEU A 146 12.01 -7.49 1.09
N PRO A 147 10.94 -8.30 0.95
CA PRO A 147 9.91 -8.03 -0.05
C PRO A 147 9.04 -6.85 0.41
N THR A 148 9.50 -5.63 0.17
CA THR A 148 8.83 -4.41 0.65
C THR A 148 7.79 -3.88 -0.34
N VAL A 149 6.77 -3.20 0.20
CA VAL A 149 5.76 -2.47 -0.56
C VAL A 149 5.86 -0.99 -0.18
N PRO A 150 5.99 -0.07 -1.15
CA PRO A 150 6.06 1.35 -0.84
C PRO A 150 4.73 1.81 -0.21
N ILE A 151 4.84 2.64 0.82
CA ILE A 151 3.69 3.28 1.45
C ILE A 151 3.20 4.37 0.47
N PRO A 152 1.97 4.28 -0.05
CA PRO A 152 1.46 5.27 -0.99
C PRO A 152 1.31 6.62 -0.29
N ASN A 153 1.53 7.71 -1.01
CA ASN A 153 1.15 9.03 -0.51
C ASN A 153 -0.38 9.20 -0.49
N ASP A 154 -0.87 10.31 0.07
CA ASP A 154 -2.33 10.53 0.19
C ASP A 154 -3.00 10.69 -1.18
N GLU A 155 -2.37 11.38 -2.13
CA GLU A 155 -2.90 11.53 -3.49
C GLU A 155 -2.95 10.19 -4.25
N GLU A 156 -1.92 9.37 -4.14
CA GLU A 156 -1.87 8.02 -4.72
C GLU A 156 -2.93 7.11 -4.11
N GLU A 157 -3.16 7.21 -2.80
CA GLU A 157 -4.21 6.45 -2.12
C GLU A 157 -5.60 6.88 -2.59
N ASP A 158 -5.86 8.18 -2.69
CA ASP A 158 -7.13 8.72 -3.19
C ASP A 158 -7.36 8.31 -4.65
N ASN A 159 -6.33 8.37 -5.49
CA ASN A 159 -6.40 7.88 -6.87
C ASN A 159 -6.72 6.38 -6.94
N ARG A 160 -6.09 5.55 -6.10
CA ARG A 160 -6.38 4.11 -6.02
C ARG A 160 -7.81 3.84 -5.55
N ARG A 161 -8.31 4.64 -4.60
CA ARG A 161 -9.70 4.56 -4.10
C ARG A 161 -10.69 4.87 -5.23
N LEU A 162 -10.47 5.94 -5.99
CA LEU A 162 -11.30 6.30 -7.15
C LEU A 162 -11.33 5.19 -8.20
N CYS A 163 -10.19 4.61 -8.56
CA CYS A 163 -10.13 3.48 -9.50
C CYS A 163 -10.90 2.26 -8.99
N THR A 164 -10.74 1.93 -7.71
CA THR A 164 -11.46 0.81 -7.07
C THR A 164 -12.97 1.06 -7.06
N GLU A 165 -13.38 2.29 -6.78
CA GLU A 165 -14.78 2.68 -6.79
C GLU A 165 -15.39 2.56 -8.20
N GLN A 166 -14.70 3.07 -9.22
CA GLN A 166 -15.10 2.93 -10.62
C GLN A 166 -15.31 1.47 -11.03
N GLU A 167 -14.37 0.58 -10.65
CA GLU A 167 -14.47 -0.85 -10.92
C GLU A 167 -15.72 -1.45 -10.24
N ASN A 168 -15.96 -1.09 -8.98
CA ASN A 168 -17.13 -1.56 -8.22
C ASN A 168 -18.46 -1.15 -8.88
N TRP A 169 -18.59 0.11 -9.31
CA TRP A 169 -19.78 0.56 -10.02
C TRP A 169 -19.93 -0.11 -11.39
N THR A 170 -18.84 -0.32 -12.12
CA THR A 170 -18.84 -1.05 -13.40
C THR A 170 -19.29 -2.50 -13.23
N ARG A 171 -18.86 -3.15 -12.13
CA ARG A 171 -19.30 -4.49 -11.76
C ARG A 171 -20.80 -4.52 -11.44
N GLN A 172 -21.30 -3.57 -10.66
CA GLN A 172 -22.74 -3.43 -10.36
C GLN A 172 -23.59 -3.17 -11.61
N LEU A 173 -23.09 -2.35 -12.53
CA LEU A 173 -23.74 -2.09 -13.82
C LEU A 173 -23.89 -3.40 -14.62
N THR A 174 -22.80 -4.17 -14.70
CA THR A 174 -22.77 -5.44 -15.43
C THR A 174 -23.70 -6.47 -14.78
N GLN A 175 -23.66 -6.59 -13.45
CA GLN A 175 -24.54 -7.49 -12.70
C GLN A 175 -26.02 -7.15 -12.92
N SER A 176 -26.37 -5.87 -12.87
CA SER A 176 -27.75 -5.41 -13.07
C SER A 176 -28.22 -5.64 -14.51
N LYS A 177 -27.36 -5.42 -15.51
CA LYS A 177 -27.65 -5.76 -16.93
C LYS A 177 -27.86 -7.26 -17.13
N ASN A 178 -27.02 -8.09 -16.49
CA ASN A 178 -27.17 -9.54 -16.54
C ASN A 178 -28.46 -10.00 -15.87
N ARG A 179 -28.84 -9.41 -14.73
CA ARG A 179 -30.11 -9.71 -14.06
C ARG A 179 -31.31 -9.36 -14.95
N LEU A 180 -31.28 -8.19 -15.58
CA LEU A 180 -32.31 -7.77 -16.53
C LEU A 180 -32.39 -8.74 -17.74
N HIS A 181 -31.26 -9.15 -18.29
CA HIS A 181 -31.19 -10.14 -19.37
C HIS A 181 -31.80 -11.49 -18.96
N SER A 182 -31.50 -11.98 -17.76
CA SER A 182 -32.07 -13.22 -17.24
C SER A 182 -33.60 -13.15 -17.12
N LEU A 183 -34.16 -11.99 -16.74
CA LEU A 183 -35.62 -11.80 -16.72
C LEU A 183 -36.23 -11.92 -18.11
N PHE A 184 -35.61 -11.34 -19.14
CA PHE A 184 -36.07 -11.51 -20.52
C PHE A 184 -36.05 -12.97 -20.96
N THR A 185 -35.00 -13.71 -20.62
CA THR A 185 -34.91 -15.15 -20.93
C THR A 185 -36.01 -15.94 -20.21
N GLN A 186 -36.29 -15.64 -18.93
CA GLN A 186 -37.37 -16.28 -18.17
C GLN A 186 -38.77 -15.97 -18.72
N ALA A 187 -38.97 -14.78 -19.27
CA ALA A 187 -40.20 -14.40 -19.95
C ALA A 187 -40.34 -15.00 -21.36
N GLY A 188 -39.38 -15.81 -21.82
CA GLY A 188 -39.37 -16.40 -23.17
C GLY A 188 -38.88 -15.45 -24.28
N LEU A 189 -38.39 -14.26 -23.94
CA LEU A 189 -37.92 -13.25 -24.89
C LEU A 189 -36.43 -13.42 -25.22
N THR A 190 -36.07 -14.57 -25.80
CA THR A 190 -34.68 -14.95 -26.12
C THR A 190 -34.03 -14.08 -27.21
N GLN A 191 -34.84 -13.36 -27.99
CA GLN A 191 -34.36 -12.43 -29.02
C GLN A 191 -33.68 -11.18 -28.41
N ILE A 192 -33.99 -10.86 -27.16
CA ILE A 192 -33.42 -9.71 -26.45
C ILE A 192 -32.02 -10.07 -25.94
N THR A 193 -31.02 -9.88 -26.80
CA THR A 193 -29.61 -10.04 -26.40
C THR A 193 -29.10 -8.88 -25.54
N LYS A 194 -27.96 -9.08 -24.88
CA LYS A 194 -27.26 -8.04 -24.10
C LYS A 194 -26.94 -6.76 -24.90
N LYS A 195 -26.84 -6.84 -26.23
CA LYS A 195 -26.63 -5.67 -27.10
C LYS A 195 -27.78 -4.67 -27.01
N HIS A 196 -29.02 -5.17 -26.90
CA HIS A 196 -30.21 -4.34 -26.72
C HIS A 196 -30.30 -3.71 -25.32
N LEU A 197 -29.47 -4.14 -24.37
CA LEU A 197 -29.45 -3.61 -22.99
C LEU A 197 -28.32 -2.62 -22.74
N ARG A 198 -27.64 -2.17 -23.81
CA ARG A 198 -26.49 -1.27 -23.71
C ARG A 198 -26.91 0.17 -23.37
N THR A 199 -27.96 0.68 -24.01
CA THR A 199 -28.42 2.07 -23.87
C THR A 199 -29.68 2.15 -23.02
N LYS A 200 -29.87 3.28 -22.34
CA LYS A 200 -31.06 3.53 -21.52
C LYS A 200 -32.37 3.39 -22.32
N VAL A 201 -32.46 4.09 -23.45
CA VAL A 201 -33.63 4.07 -24.33
C VAL A 201 -33.99 2.65 -24.77
N SER A 202 -33.00 1.86 -25.18
CA SER A 202 -33.24 0.48 -25.65
C SER A 202 -33.68 -0.45 -24.52
N ARG A 203 -33.16 -0.27 -23.30
CA ARG A 203 -33.62 -1.02 -22.13
C ARG A 203 -35.08 -0.72 -21.78
N GLU A 204 -35.46 0.55 -21.75
CA GLU A 204 -36.83 0.99 -21.45
C GLU A 204 -37.82 0.43 -22.48
N ALA A 205 -37.50 0.53 -23.77
CA ALA A 205 -38.28 -0.06 -24.84
C ALA A 205 -38.40 -1.59 -24.68
N SER A 206 -37.30 -2.28 -24.36
CA SER A 206 -37.32 -3.74 -24.16
C SER A 206 -38.22 -4.15 -22.98
N VAL A 207 -38.20 -3.39 -21.88
CA VAL A 207 -39.01 -3.68 -20.69
C VAL A 207 -40.51 -3.55 -20.95
N THR A 208 -40.94 -2.71 -21.90
CA THR A 208 -42.37 -2.64 -22.28
C THR A 208 -42.90 -3.92 -22.92
N LEU A 209 -42.02 -4.80 -23.43
CA LEU A 209 -42.39 -6.10 -24.00
C LEU A 209 -42.67 -7.17 -22.93
N LEU A 210 -42.30 -6.92 -21.66
CA LEU A 210 -42.52 -7.85 -20.58
C LEU A 210 -43.98 -7.83 -20.10
N SER A 211 -44.49 -9.01 -19.76
CA SER A 211 -45.78 -9.13 -19.07
C SER A 211 -45.70 -8.57 -17.65
N ASP A 212 -46.86 -8.23 -17.08
CA ASP A 212 -46.96 -7.61 -15.73
C ASP A 212 -46.27 -8.42 -14.62
N ARG A 213 -46.17 -9.74 -14.80
CA ARG A 213 -45.45 -10.65 -13.90
C ARG A 213 -43.98 -10.27 -13.73
N TYR A 214 -43.30 -9.90 -14.80
CA TYR A 214 -41.86 -9.58 -14.80
C TYR A 214 -41.58 -8.08 -14.80
N LYS A 215 -42.53 -7.28 -15.30
CA LYS A 215 -42.39 -5.84 -15.52
C LYS A 215 -42.02 -5.07 -14.25
N LYS A 216 -42.69 -5.34 -13.12
CA LYS A 216 -42.40 -4.66 -11.83
C LYS A 216 -40.98 -4.92 -11.31
N GLU A 217 -40.42 -6.10 -11.56
CA GLU A 217 -39.03 -6.38 -11.20
C GLU A 217 -38.07 -5.66 -12.14
N ALA A 218 -38.33 -5.71 -13.46
CA ALA A 218 -37.53 -5.02 -14.46
C ALA A 218 -37.48 -3.50 -14.22
N GLU A 219 -38.60 -2.86 -13.91
CA GLU A 219 -38.67 -1.43 -13.57
C GLU A 219 -37.79 -1.06 -12.36
N ARG A 220 -37.75 -1.91 -11.32
CA ARG A 220 -36.84 -1.70 -10.18
C ARG A 220 -35.38 -1.81 -10.58
N ILE A 221 -35.05 -2.76 -11.45
CA ILE A 221 -33.68 -2.91 -11.98
C ILE A 221 -33.29 -1.71 -12.85
N LEU A 222 -34.22 -1.16 -13.65
CA LEU A 222 -33.96 0.06 -14.42
C LEU A 222 -33.60 1.24 -13.53
N LYS A 223 -34.32 1.45 -12.42
CA LYS A 223 -34.00 2.50 -11.45
C LYS A 223 -32.60 2.36 -10.86
N VAL A 224 -32.19 1.14 -10.53
CA VAL A 224 -30.82 0.87 -10.05
C VAL A 224 -29.79 1.15 -11.14
N LEU A 225 -30.04 0.71 -12.38
CA LEU A 225 -29.15 0.95 -13.52
C LEU A 225 -28.95 2.45 -13.77
N ASP A 226 -30.02 3.24 -13.70
CA ASP A 226 -29.95 4.69 -13.84
C ASP A 226 -29.07 5.33 -12.77
N LEU A 227 -29.24 4.93 -11.50
CA LEU A 227 -28.44 5.45 -10.40
C LEU A 227 -26.95 5.08 -10.56
N VAL A 228 -26.66 3.83 -10.92
CA VAL A 228 -25.29 3.37 -11.16
C VAL A 228 -24.63 4.14 -12.31
N GLU A 229 -25.36 4.39 -13.41
CA GLU A 229 -24.85 5.17 -14.54
C GLU A 229 -24.62 6.64 -14.19
N GLN A 230 -25.46 7.22 -13.33
CA GLN A 230 -25.24 8.57 -12.80
C GLN A 230 -23.96 8.64 -11.95
N ASN A 231 -23.77 7.68 -11.03
CA ASN A 231 -22.57 7.62 -10.19
C ASN A 231 -21.30 7.41 -11.02
N LEU A 232 -21.33 6.54 -12.03
CA LEU A 232 -20.19 6.35 -12.95
C LEU A 232 -19.79 7.65 -13.65
N LYS A 233 -20.76 8.46 -14.10
CA LYS A 233 -20.48 9.77 -14.71
C LYS A 233 -19.86 10.76 -13.74
N LEU A 234 -20.23 10.72 -12.46
CA LEU A 234 -19.62 11.57 -11.43
C LEU A 234 -18.16 11.16 -11.20
N ILE A 235 -17.91 9.87 -11.03
CA ILE A 235 -16.56 9.33 -10.83
C ILE A 235 -15.66 9.57 -12.04
N GLU A 236 -16.18 9.40 -13.27
CA GLU A 236 -15.43 9.72 -14.48
C GLU A 236 -14.97 11.18 -14.51
N LYS A 237 -15.81 12.13 -14.05
CA LYS A 237 -15.41 13.54 -13.94
C LYS A 237 -14.31 13.73 -12.91
N GLU A 238 -14.44 13.12 -11.73
CA GLU A 238 -13.42 13.19 -10.68
C GLU A 238 -12.08 12.60 -11.13
N ILE A 239 -12.10 11.46 -11.84
CA ILE A 239 -10.91 10.87 -12.45
C ILE A 239 -10.27 11.82 -13.46
N GLN A 240 -11.07 12.45 -14.34
CA GLN A 240 -10.53 13.42 -15.30
C GLN A 240 -9.91 14.65 -14.61
N GLU A 241 -10.47 15.10 -13.50
CA GLU A 241 -9.91 16.19 -12.70
C GLU A 241 -8.60 15.78 -12.01
N ALA A 242 -8.55 14.57 -11.42
CA ALA A 242 -7.34 14.01 -10.83
C ALA A 242 -6.21 13.85 -11.87
N LEU A 243 -6.54 13.39 -13.09
CA LEU A 243 -5.59 13.28 -14.20
C LEU A 243 -5.06 14.65 -14.66
N LYS A 244 -5.87 15.71 -14.61
CA LYS A 244 -5.39 17.07 -14.92
C LYS A 244 -4.40 17.58 -13.87
N LYS A 245 -4.61 17.26 -12.59
CA LYS A 245 -3.73 17.66 -11.48
C LYS A 245 -2.39 16.91 -11.49
N THR A 246 -2.37 15.66 -11.95
CA THR A 246 -1.16 14.81 -12.04
C THR A 246 -0.36 15.01 -13.34
N LYS A 247 -0.99 15.55 -14.39
CA LYS A 247 -0.34 15.86 -15.68
C LYS A 247 0.85 16.83 -15.67
N PRO A 248 1.12 17.72 -14.70
CA PRO A 248 2.37 18.48 -14.70
C PRO A 248 3.58 17.65 -14.21
N MET A 249 3.40 16.47 -13.61
CA MET A 249 4.51 15.64 -13.10
C MET A 249 4.98 14.52 -14.04
N PHE A 250 4.16 14.04 -14.97
CA PHE A 250 4.55 12.97 -15.92
C PHE A 250 4.79 13.52 -17.33
N ARG A 251 5.86 14.30 -17.53
CA ARG A 251 6.41 14.57 -18.87
C ARG A 251 7.61 13.70 -19.25
N ARG A 252 7.99 12.74 -18.40
CA ARG A 252 8.93 11.66 -18.74
C ARG A 252 8.46 10.37 -18.08
N SER A 253 8.51 9.29 -18.87
CA SER A 253 8.27 7.88 -18.51
C SER A 253 6.86 7.47 -18.09
N CYS A 254 5.92 7.38 -19.05
CA CYS A 254 5.03 6.21 -19.14
C CYS A 254 4.34 6.20 -20.51
N LEU A 255 5.10 5.85 -21.54
CA LEU A 255 4.58 5.40 -22.83
C LEU A 255 4.93 3.92 -22.90
N CYS A 256 3.96 3.07 -22.60
CA CYS A 256 3.79 1.72 -23.14
C CYS A 256 2.75 1.00 -22.28
N LEU A 257 1.49 1.07 -22.70
CA LEU A 257 0.49 0.01 -22.53
C LEU A 257 -0.68 0.35 -23.48
N GLU A 258 -0.36 0.45 -24.77
CA GLU A 258 -1.32 0.13 -25.83
C GLU A 258 -0.91 -1.27 -26.30
N LEU A 259 -1.72 -2.26 -25.92
CA LEU A 259 -1.61 -3.64 -26.40
C LEU A 259 -2.37 -3.74 -27.72
N GLU A 260 -1.65 -4.13 -28.76
CA GLU A 260 -2.21 -4.80 -29.96
C GLU A 260 -2.83 -6.15 -29.59
#